data_AF-R6XIX1-F1
#
_entry.id   AF-R6XIX1-F1
#
_cell.length_a   1.000
_cell.length_b   1.000
_cell.length_c   1.000
_cell.angle_alpha   90.00
_cell.angle_beta   90.00
_cell.angle_gamma   90.00
#
_symmetry.space_group_name_H-M   'P 1'
#
loop_
_entity.id
_entity.type
_entity.pdbx_description
1 polymer ?
#
loop_
_entity_poly.entity_id
_entity_poly.type
_entity_poly.pdbx_seq_one_letter_code
_entity_poly.pdbx_strand_id
1 'polypeptide(L)'
;MILKIEFENFFSIRDRIRIDFRAANINTKLARELRHNVIDWNGVPVLKSLGLFGPNASGKSNILKAINFCCRMILDSHLNNEGVVFNFEPFKFDGWQEKPSCFLIDFVCDNVEYEYSFELTKTKIISESLYYYPFGRRAKIFVRNADGKYSFGTGGISKPADVVLNISNKNLFLSRASSMNKEIAQKLYRYFMNQFLLGLVNVNDMMILDGFNTYKDVILKALEVCDTDITDIEVRKEQIPAPVMVPGQGDVSFKLVDVLKFKTFHRNNKDVMFDLDLEESSGTRKLFQILIRLLDVVKNRKSIMMDEFDLGLHTRLADFILDLIHASDGSQLLFSSVHP
;
A
#
# COMPACT_ATOMS: atom_id res chain seq x y z
N MET A 1 -1.38 -10.28 3.60
CA MET A 1 -2.64 -9.98 4.31
C MET A 1 -2.32 -9.26 5.60
N ILE A 2 -2.93 -8.09 5.83
CA ILE A 2 -2.83 -7.32 7.06
C ILE A 2 -3.81 -7.86 8.10
N LEU A 3 -3.36 -7.98 9.34
CA LEU A 3 -4.21 -8.39 10.47
C LEU A 3 -4.52 -7.22 11.38
N LYS A 4 -3.53 -6.37 11.68
CA LYS A 4 -3.67 -5.26 12.61
C LYS A 4 -2.67 -4.17 12.31
N ILE A 5 -3.07 -2.92 12.50
CA ILE A 5 -2.18 -1.77 12.51
C ILE A 5 -2.47 -0.93 13.74
N GLU A 6 -1.43 -0.57 14.49
CA GLU A 6 -1.50 0.36 15.61
C GLU A 6 -0.50 1.50 15.41
N PHE A 7 -0.89 2.71 15.81
CA PHE A 7 0.00 3.86 15.87
C PHE A 7 -0.48 4.88 16.89
N GLU A 8 0.43 5.71 17.38
CA GLU A 8 0.15 6.78 18.33
C GLU A 8 1.04 8.00 18.06
N ASN A 9 0.63 9.16 18.58
CA ASN A 9 1.39 10.40 18.50
C ASN A 9 1.76 10.82 17.06
N PHE A 10 0.75 11.07 16.20
CA PHE A 10 0.95 11.39 14.78
C PHE A 10 -0.08 12.40 14.26
N PHE A 11 0.37 13.59 13.82
CA PHE A 11 -0.46 14.75 13.44
C PHE A 11 -1.57 15.04 14.47
N SER A 12 -2.84 14.83 14.10
CA SER A 12 -3.99 15.06 14.97
C SER A 12 -4.27 13.90 15.93
N ILE A 13 -3.47 12.83 15.87
CA ILE A 13 -3.69 11.59 16.62
C ILE A 13 -2.79 11.63 17.84
N ARG A 14 -3.41 11.90 18.99
CA ARG A 14 -2.73 11.86 20.29
C ARG A 14 -2.61 10.42 20.77
N ASP A 15 -3.76 9.84 21.09
CA ASP A 15 -3.86 8.52 21.71
C ASP A 15 -3.70 7.40 20.67
N ARG A 16 -3.36 6.21 21.15
CA ARG A 16 -3.17 5.04 20.30
C ARG A 16 -4.45 4.68 19.56
N ILE A 17 -4.34 4.56 18.24
CA ILE A 17 -5.39 4.02 17.37
C ILE A 17 -5.02 2.59 16.97
N ARG A 18 -6.03 1.72 16.92
CA ARG A 18 -5.93 0.34 16.46
C ARG A 18 -6.93 0.09 15.34
N ILE A 19 -6.44 -0.38 14.20
CA ILE A 19 -7.22 -0.87 13.07
C ILE A 19 -7.02 -2.38 13.04
N ASP A 20 -8.04 -3.14 13.42
CA ASP A 20 -7.99 -4.61 13.47
C ASP A 20 -8.85 -5.17 12.34
N PHE A 21 -8.22 -5.93 11.44
CA PHE A 21 -8.91 -6.63 10.38
C PHE A 21 -9.46 -7.98 10.84
N ARG A 22 -9.10 -8.48 12.03
CA ARG A 22 -9.69 -9.71 12.57
C ARG A 22 -11.17 -9.44 12.87
N ALA A 23 -12.05 -10.25 12.30
CA ALA A 23 -13.48 -10.07 12.46
C ALA A 23 -13.89 -10.36 13.91
N ALA A 24 -14.73 -9.50 14.48
CA ALA A 24 -15.32 -9.74 15.79
C ALA A 24 -16.26 -10.96 15.73
N ASN A 25 -16.33 -11.72 16.83
CA ASN A 25 -17.25 -12.85 16.95
C ASN A 25 -18.70 -12.36 17.16
N ILE A 26 -19.34 -11.92 16.07
CA ILE A 26 -20.69 -11.33 16.06
C ILE A 26 -21.64 -12.28 15.34
N ASN A 27 -22.68 -12.76 16.02
CA ASN A 27 -23.67 -13.69 15.46
C ASN A 27 -25.04 -13.01 15.21
N THR A 28 -25.04 -11.90 14.48
CA THR A 28 -26.27 -11.19 14.08
C THR A 28 -26.70 -11.56 12.66
N LYS A 29 -27.95 -11.25 12.28
CA LYS A 29 -28.44 -11.44 10.90
C LYS A 29 -27.58 -10.67 9.89
N LEU A 30 -27.29 -9.39 10.18
CA LEU A 30 -26.43 -8.53 9.36
C LEU A 30 -25.02 -9.11 9.19
N ALA A 31 -24.41 -9.64 10.25
CA ALA A 31 -23.09 -10.28 10.16
C ALA A 31 -23.09 -11.52 9.25
N ARG A 32 -24.21 -12.27 9.19
CA ARG A 32 -24.34 -13.41 8.28
C ARG A 32 -24.52 -12.99 6.82
N GLU A 33 -25.19 -11.87 6.57
CA GLU A 33 -25.34 -11.29 5.23
C GLU A 33 -23.99 -10.78 4.67
N LEU A 34 -23.10 -10.32 5.55
CA LEU A 34 -21.76 -9.81 5.21
C LEU A 34 -20.66 -10.88 5.18
N ARG A 35 -21.00 -12.18 5.10
CA ARG A 35 -20.00 -13.27 5.04
C ARG A 35 -19.04 -13.18 3.86
N HIS A 36 -19.46 -12.54 2.77
CA HIS A 36 -18.63 -12.31 1.58
C HIS A 36 -17.47 -11.33 1.85
N ASN A 37 -17.56 -10.50 2.90
CA ASN A 37 -16.52 -9.56 3.33
C ASN A 37 -15.49 -10.20 4.29
N VAL A 38 -15.44 -11.53 4.39
CA VAL A 38 -14.52 -12.25 5.29
C VAL A 38 -13.73 -13.29 4.52
N ILE A 39 -12.45 -13.44 4.87
CA ILE A 39 -11.59 -14.56 4.51
C ILE A 39 -11.24 -15.36 5.76
N ASP A 40 -11.17 -16.68 5.63
CA ASP A 40 -10.66 -17.54 6.70
C ASP A 40 -9.15 -17.71 6.54
N TRP A 41 -8.40 -17.35 7.58
CA TRP A 41 -6.98 -17.64 7.67
C TRP A 41 -6.73 -18.54 8.88
N ASN A 42 -6.55 -19.84 8.63
CA ASN A 42 -6.30 -20.86 9.66
C ASN A 42 -7.36 -20.85 10.78
N GLY A 43 -8.64 -20.69 10.44
CA GLY A 43 -9.74 -20.60 11.40
C GLY A 43 -9.93 -19.21 12.03
N VAL A 44 -9.12 -18.22 11.64
CA VAL A 44 -9.28 -16.82 12.05
C VAL A 44 -10.01 -16.06 10.94
N PRO A 45 -11.23 -15.55 11.18
CA PRO A 45 -11.93 -14.72 10.21
C PRO A 45 -11.27 -13.33 10.12
N VAL A 46 -10.93 -12.90 8.91
CA VAL A 46 -10.28 -11.61 8.63
C VAL A 46 -11.12 -10.85 7.59
N LEU A 47 -11.33 -9.55 7.80
CA LEU A 47 -12.11 -8.70 6.92
C LEU A 47 -11.38 -8.44 5.59
N LYS A 48 -12.15 -8.43 4.49
CA LYS A 48 -11.68 -7.98 3.16
C LYS A 48 -11.78 -6.47 3.02
N SER A 49 -12.68 -5.80 3.71
CA SER A 49 -12.81 -4.34 3.64
C SER A 49 -13.12 -3.71 4.99
N LEU A 50 -12.52 -2.54 5.22
CA LEU A 50 -12.75 -1.70 6.39
C LEU A 50 -12.92 -0.26 5.92
N GLY A 51 -14.07 0.34 6.23
CA GLY A 51 -14.38 1.74 5.94
C GLY A 51 -14.22 2.62 7.18
N LEU A 52 -13.52 3.75 7.02
CA LEU A 52 -13.42 4.81 8.02
C LEU A 52 -14.35 5.94 7.61
N PHE A 53 -15.41 6.15 8.37
CA PHE A 53 -16.42 7.19 8.08
C PHE A 53 -16.38 8.31 9.10
N GLY A 54 -16.65 9.53 8.64
CA GLY A 54 -16.74 10.69 9.52
C GLY A 54 -16.70 12.01 8.73
N PRO A 55 -17.00 13.14 9.40
CA PRO A 55 -16.99 14.44 8.75
C PRO A 55 -15.59 14.85 8.28
N ASN A 56 -15.53 15.88 7.42
CA ASN A 56 -14.26 16.50 7.04
C ASN A 56 -13.48 16.96 8.29
N ALA A 57 -12.15 16.91 8.20
CA ALA A 57 -11.23 17.23 9.30
C ALA A 57 -11.34 16.35 10.57
N SER A 58 -12.04 15.22 10.53
CA SER A 58 -12.12 14.29 11.68
C SER A 58 -10.86 13.45 11.92
N GLY A 59 -9.80 13.62 11.11
CA GLY A 59 -8.53 12.90 11.27
C GLY A 59 -8.36 11.61 10.44
N LYS A 60 -9.36 11.23 9.61
CA LYS A 60 -9.29 10.03 8.74
C LYS A 60 -8.07 10.01 7.81
N SER A 61 -7.80 11.12 7.13
CA SER A 61 -6.62 11.23 6.28
C SER A 61 -5.31 11.13 7.07
N ASN A 62 -5.30 11.56 8.34
CA ASN A 62 -4.11 11.42 9.19
C ASN A 62 -3.86 9.96 9.59
N ILE A 63 -4.90 9.14 9.72
CA ILE A 63 -4.77 7.69 9.89
C ILE A 63 -4.06 7.07 8.68
N LEU A 64 -4.55 7.34 7.47
CA LEU A 64 -3.96 6.80 6.24
C LEU A 64 -2.53 7.34 6.01
N LYS A 65 -2.28 8.61 6.34
CA LYS A 65 -0.92 9.19 6.34
C LYS A 65 0.03 8.50 7.32
N ALA A 66 -0.44 8.12 8.51
CA ALA A 66 0.37 7.40 9.50
C ALA A 66 0.81 6.04 8.97
N ILE A 67 -0.11 5.31 8.35
CA ILE A 67 0.17 4.00 7.77
C ILE A 67 1.12 4.13 6.57
N ASN A 68 0.89 5.11 5.70
CA ASN A 68 1.80 5.39 4.58
C ASN A 68 3.20 5.78 5.07
N PHE A 69 3.30 6.60 6.11
CA PHE A 69 4.58 6.94 6.73
C PHE A 69 5.28 5.71 7.31
N CYS A 70 4.54 4.84 8.01
CA CYS A 70 5.09 3.61 8.58
C CYS A 70 5.73 2.72 7.50
N CYS A 71 5.03 2.50 6.40
CA CYS A 71 5.54 1.68 5.30
C CYS A 71 6.69 2.36 4.54
N ARG A 72 6.65 3.68 4.34
CA ARG A 72 7.78 4.42 3.77
C ARG A 72 9.02 4.32 4.65
N MET A 73 8.89 4.35 5.98
CA MET A 73 10.03 4.12 6.86
C MET A 73 10.62 2.71 6.66
N ILE A 74 9.78 1.68 6.55
CA ILE A 74 10.23 0.30 6.29
C ILE A 74 10.99 0.21 4.96
N LEU A 75 10.46 0.82 3.91
CA LEU A 75 11.01 0.74 2.56
C LEU A 75 12.25 1.63 2.39
N ASP A 76 12.21 2.87 2.86
CA ASP A 76 13.16 3.89 2.43
C ASP A 76 14.17 4.28 3.51
N SER A 77 13.98 3.86 4.77
CA SER A 77 14.86 4.35 5.85
C SER A 77 16.33 3.96 5.70
N HIS A 78 16.67 2.92 4.93
CA HIS A 78 18.06 2.58 4.59
C HIS A 78 18.78 3.65 3.75
N LEU A 79 18.04 4.57 3.12
CA LEU A 79 18.57 5.71 2.36
C LEU A 79 18.82 6.95 3.25
N ASN A 80 18.33 6.94 4.50
CA ASN A 80 18.49 8.07 5.40
C ASN A 80 19.94 8.20 5.89
N ASN A 81 20.46 9.42 5.83
CA ASN A 81 21.80 9.79 6.29
C ASN A 81 21.74 10.80 7.45
N GLU A 82 22.92 11.25 7.88
CA GLU A 82 23.04 12.34 8.86
C GLU A 82 22.24 13.57 8.44
N GLY A 83 21.67 14.28 9.42
CA GLY A 83 20.84 15.48 9.18
C GLY A 83 19.39 15.20 8.76
N VAL A 84 19.02 13.98 8.35
CA VAL A 84 17.63 13.67 7.98
C VAL A 84 16.67 13.90 9.15
N VAL A 85 15.59 14.64 8.88
CA VAL A 85 14.42 14.78 9.75
C VAL A 85 13.27 14.03 9.10
N PHE A 86 12.64 13.12 9.84
CA PHE A 86 11.56 12.30 9.31
C PHE A 86 10.33 13.16 9.02
N ASN A 87 9.69 12.91 7.87
CA ASN A 87 8.62 13.73 7.33
C ASN A 87 7.25 13.39 7.94
N PHE A 88 7.10 13.65 9.23
CA PHE A 88 5.84 13.63 9.96
C PHE A 88 5.87 14.65 11.10
N GLU A 89 4.73 14.98 11.69
CA GLU A 89 4.66 15.76 12.93
C GLU A 89 4.05 14.91 14.05
N PRO A 90 4.61 14.90 15.27
CA PRO A 90 3.92 14.38 16.45
C PRO A 90 2.65 15.18 16.77
N PHE A 91 1.86 14.69 17.72
CA PHE A 91 0.74 15.45 18.24
C PHE A 91 1.22 16.76 18.89
N LYS A 92 0.53 17.85 18.56
CA LYS A 92 1.06 19.21 18.79
C LYS A 92 0.97 19.68 20.24
N PHE A 93 0.00 19.19 21.01
CA PHE A 93 -0.34 19.74 22.32
C PHE A 93 0.19 18.88 23.48
N ASP A 94 0.08 19.40 24.71
CA ASP A 94 0.31 18.70 25.97
C ASP A 94 1.67 17.99 26.08
N GLY A 95 2.72 18.58 25.50
CA GLY A 95 4.08 18.03 25.55
C GLY A 95 4.30 16.75 24.73
N TRP A 96 3.35 16.37 23.86
CA TRP A 96 3.46 15.16 23.03
C TRP A 96 4.55 15.23 21.95
N GLN A 97 5.05 16.43 21.63
CA GLN A 97 6.19 16.62 20.74
C GLN A 97 7.47 15.96 21.25
N GLU A 98 7.62 15.83 22.57
CA GLU A 98 8.78 15.19 23.21
C GLU A 98 8.61 13.68 23.35
N LYS A 99 7.40 13.15 23.12
CA LYS A 99 7.13 11.72 23.17
C LYS A 99 7.48 11.06 21.84
N PRO A 100 7.96 9.81 21.84
CA PRO A 100 8.08 9.04 20.60
C PRO A 100 6.73 8.84 19.91
N SER A 101 6.77 8.63 18.60
CA SER A 101 5.68 8.05 17.83
C SER A 101 5.92 6.56 17.68
N CYS A 102 4.88 5.77 17.90
CA CYS A 102 4.97 4.32 17.91
C CYS A 102 4.15 3.76 16.76
N PHE A 103 4.65 2.70 16.13
CA PHE A 103 4.00 1.99 15.05
C PHE A 103 4.11 0.49 15.27
N LEU A 104 3.04 -0.23 14.96
CA LEU A 104 3.00 -1.69 15.01
C LEU A 104 2.11 -2.22 13.88
N ILE A 105 2.57 -3.26 13.18
CA ILE A 105 1.82 -3.95 12.14
C ILE A 105 1.88 -5.46 12.41
N ASP A 106 0.72 -6.08 12.55
CA ASP A 106 0.57 -7.53 12.45
C ASP A 106 0.17 -7.88 11.02
N PHE A 107 0.87 -8.83 10.40
CA PHE A 107 0.59 -9.22 9.02
C PHE A 107 1.02 -10.66 8.75
N VAL A 108 0.42 -11.25 7.72
CA VAL A 108 0.72 -12.60 7.24
C VAL A 108 1.53 -12.51 5.95
N CYS A 109 2.69 -13.16 5.95
CA CYS A 109 3.60 -13.31 4.81
C CYS A 109 4.01 -14.79 4.68
N ASP A 110 3.76 -15.38 3.51
CA ASP A 110 3.89 -16.82 3.23
C ASP A 110 3.26 -17.71 4.32
N ASN A 111 2.02 -17.40 4.68
CA ASN A 111 1.23 -18.13 5.68
C ASN A 111 1.81 -18.12 7.12
N VAL A 112 2.75 -17.22 7.41
CA VAL A 112 3.29 -17.00 8.76
C VAL A 112 2.92 -15.59 9.23
N GLU A 113 2.42 -15.48 10.46
CA GLU A 113 2.14 -14.19 11.10
C GLU A 113 3.44 -13.57 11.63
N TYR A 114 3.56 -12.26 11.40
CA TYR A 114 4.64 -11.40 11.86
C TYR A 114 4.05 -10.23 12.63
N GLU A 115 4.78 -9.81 13.66
CA GLU A 115 4.52 -8.59 14.42
C GLU A 115 5.77 -7.72 14.30
N TYR A 116 5.64 -6.60 13.60
CA TYR A 116 6.72 -5.64 13.40
C TYR A 116 6.36 -4.32 14.07
N SER A 117 7.27 -3.76 14.86
CA SER A 117 7.05 -2.50 15.55
C SER A 117 8.31 -1.65 15.63
N PHE A 118 8.13 -0.34 15.72
CA PHE A 118 9.21 0.59 15.99
C PHE A 118 8.69 1.86 16.66
N GLU A 119 9.59 2.51 17.38
CA GLU A 119 9.37 3.82 18.00
C GLU A 119 10.41 4.79 17.49
N LEU A 120 9.99 6.02 17.19
CA LEU A 120 10.88 7.04 16.68
C LEU A 120 10.51 8.44 17.17
N THR A 121 11.47 9.33 17.13
CA THR A 121 11.28 10.77 17.21
C THR A 121 11.42 11.37 15.81
N LYS A 122 11.24 12.68 15.66
CA LYS A 122 11.52 13.39 14.40
C LYS A 122 12.91 13.12 13.82
N THR A 123 13.88 12.72 14.65
CA THR A 123 15.29 12.64 14.23
C THR A 123 15.97 11.31 14.52
N LYS A 124 15.34 10.35 15.19
CA LYS A 124 15.99 9.05 15.45
C LYS A 124 14.99 7.95 15.73
N ILE A 125 15.35 6.74 15.36
CA ILE A 125 14.69 5.50 15.77
C ILE A 125 15.18 5.16 17.18
N ILE A 126 14.24 4.93 18.08
CA ILE A 126 14.47 4.65 19.49
C ILE A 126 14.54 3.14 19.70
N SER A 127 13.50 2.42 19.28
CA SER A 127 13.37 0.98 19.44
C SER A 127 12.78 0.36 18.19
N GLU A 128 13.04 -0.92 17.97
CA GLU A 128 12.50 -1.68 16.84
C GLU A 128 12.43 -3.16 17.21
N SER A 129 11.37 -3.85 16.83
CA SER A 129 11.27 -5.28 17.04
C SER A 129 10.56 -5.99 15.91
N LEU A 130 10.97 -7.24 15.69
CA LEU A 130 10.33 -8.15 14.77
C LEU A 130 10.18 -9.50 15.44
N TYR A 131 8.92 -9.92 15.57
CA TYR A 131 8.52 -11.26 16.00
C TYR A 131 7.78 -11.96 14.88
N TYR A 132 7.73 -13.28 14.96
CA TYR A 132 6.94 -14.13 14.08
C TYR A 132 6.30 -15.25 14.90
N TYR A 133 5.25 -15.85 14.36
CA TYR A 133 4.43 -16.85 15.06
C TYR A 133 4.43 -18.19 14.31
N PRO A 134 5.59 -18.88 14.21
CA PRO A 134 5.65 -20.20 13.59
C PRO A 134 4.76 -21.18 14.35
N PHE A 135 3.84 -21.84 13.64
CA PHE A 135 2.87 -22.75 14.25
C PHE A 135 2.10 -22.11 15.43
N GLY A 136 1.84 -20.79 15.35
CA GLY A 136 1.11 -20.02 16.36
C GLY A 136 1.92 -19.65 17.62
N ARG A 137 3.21 -20.01 17.72
CA ARG A 137 4.04 -19.69 18.89
C ARG A 137 4.91 -18.47 18.64
N ARG A 138 4.81 -17.45 19.50
CA ARG A 138 5.64 -16.23 19.37
C ARG A 138 7.13 -16.55 19.49
N ALA A 139 7.89 -16.20 18.48
CA ALA A 139 9.33 -16.31 18.44
C ALA A 139 9.94 -14.98 17.98
N LYS A 140 11.11 -14.66 18.55
CA LYS A 140 11.83 -13.42 18.25
C LYS A 140 12.65 -13.60 16.97
N ILE A 141 12.69 -12.58 16.10
CA ILE A 141 13.69 -12.49 15.02
C ILE A 141 14.77 -11.51 15.46
N PHE A 142 14.40 -10.29 15.82
CA PHE A 142 15.32 -9.32 16.42
C PHE A 142 14.58 -8.30 17.29
N VAL A 143 15.31 -7.68 18.21
CA VAL A 143 14.88 -6.53 19.02
C VAL A 143 16.06 -5.57 19.15
N ARG A 144 15.83 -4.30 18.88
CA ARG A 144 16.66 -3.16 19.23
C ARG A 144 15.99 -2.41 20.39
N ASN A 145 16.64 -2.35 21.53
CA ASN A 145 16.16 -1.60 22.68
C ASN A 145 16.51 -0.10 22.57
N ALA A 146 15.88 0.72 23.40
CA ALA A 146 16.15 2.17 23.48
C ALA A 146 17.61 2.52 23.84
N ASP A 147 18.35 1.60 24.49
CA ASP A 147 19.78 1.74 24.76
C ASP A 147 20.67 1.41 23.55
N GLY A 148 20.07 1.10 22.39
CA GLY A 148 20.75 0.74 21.16
C GLY A 148 21.23 -0.70 21.08
N LYS A 149 21.03 -1.52 22.13
CA LYS A 149 21.46 -2.92 22.10
C LYS A 149 20.51 -3.79 21.29
N TYR A 150 21.10 -4.71 20.55
CA TYR A 150 20.39 -5.69 19.75
C TYR A 150 20.35 -7.05 20.44
N SER A 151 19.21 -7.73 20.32
CA SER A 151 19.08 -9.16 20.63
C SER A 151 18.44 -9.87 19.44
N PHE A 152 18.95 -11.05 19.09
CA PHE A 152 18.52 -11.81 17.92
C PHE A 152 17.92 -13.15 18.35
N GLY A 153 16.95 -13.65 17.58
CA GLY A 153 16.49 -15.02 17.69
C GLY A 153 17.36 -15.99 16.92
N THR A 154 17.33 -17.26 17.33
CA THR A 154 18.10 -18.34 16.70
C THR A 154 17.65 -18.53 15.26
N GLY A 155 18.59 -18.47 14.30
CA GLY A 155 18.32 -18.74 12.88
C GLY A 155 17.49 -17.67 12.15
N GLY A 156 17.14 -16.55 12.79
CA GLY A 156 16.31 -15.51 12.17
C GLY A 156 17.04 -14.69 11.12
N ILE A 157 18.21 -14.12 11.47
CA ILE A 157 19.01 -13.25 10.58
C ILE A 157 20.42 -13.83 10.47
N SER A 158 20.91 -14.02 9.24
CA SER A 158 22.29 -14.48 9.01
C SER A 158 23.30 -13.35 9.23
N LYS A 159 24.36 -13.60 10.00
CA LYS A 159 25.41 -12.62 10.35
C LYS A 159 24.83 -11.23 10.72
N PRO A 160 24.01 -11.14 11.78
CA PRO A 160 23.32 -9.89 12.14
C PRO A 160 24.29 -8.79 12.59
N ALA A 161 25.44 -9.16 13.16
CA ALA A 161 26.48 -8.22 13.57
C ALA A 161 26.96 -7.32 12.42
N ASP A 162 27.09 -7.86 11.21
CA ASP A 162 27.49 -7.08 10.01
C ASP A 162 26.51 -5.93 9.73
N VAL A 163 25.21 -6.17 9.96
CA VAL A 163 24.17 -5.14 9.77
C VAL A 163 24.28 -4.09 10.87
N VAL A 164 24.44 -4.51 12.13
CA VAL A 164 24.58 -3.60 13.28
C VAL A 164 25.80 -2.70 13.14
N LEU A 165 26.91 -3.19 12.58
CA LEU A 165 28.10 -2.37 12.34
C LEU A 165 27.89 -1.29 11.25
N ASN A 166 26.91 -1.47 10.38
CA ASN A 166 26.66 -0.62 9.21
C ASN A 166 25.32 0.15 9.31
N ILE A 167 24.74 0.26 10.50
CA ILE A 167 23.44 0.92 10.71
C ILE A 167 23.59 2.18 11.55
N SER A 168 22.85 3.23 11.18
CA SER A 168 22.75 4.46 12.00
C SER A 168 21.51 4.43 12.90
N ASN A 169 21.35 5.47 13.73
CA ASN A 169 20.10 5.72 14.45
C ASN A 169 18.96 6.26 13.56
N LYS A 170 19.19 6.43 12.26
CA LYS A 170 18.20 6.91 11.27
C LYS A 170 17.59 5.79 10.43
N ASN A 171 18.17 4.59 10.47
CA ASN A 171 17.75 3.46 9.65
C ASN A 171 17.05 2.41 10.51
N LEU A 172 15.93 1.88 10.02
CA LEU A 172 15.34 0.66 10.58
C LEU A 172 16.25 -0.52 10.23
N PHE A 173 16.46 -1.42 11.19
CA PHE A 173 17.22 -2.64 11.01
C PHE A 173 16.61 -3.51 9.93
N LEU A 174 15.27 -3.63 9.87
CA LEU A 174 14.61 -4.37 8.79
C LEU A 174 14.98 -3.80 7.40
N SER A 175 14.93 -2.47 7.25
CA SER A 175 15.27 -1.79 6.00
C SER A 175 16.75 -2.00 5.63
N ARG A 176 17.66 -1.79 6.57
CA ARG A 176 19.11 -1.95 6.36
C ARG A 176 19.50 -3.41 6.11
N ALA A 177 18.90 -4.36 6.81
CA ALA A 177 19.11 -5.78 6.59
C ALA A 177 18.66 -6.21 5.18
N SER A 178 17.54 -5.66 4.70
CA SER A 178 17.08 -5.89 3.32
C SER A 178 18.09 -5.40 2.29
N SER A 179 18.60 -4.16 2.46
CA SER A 179 19.62 -3.59 1.55
C SER A 179 20.96 -4.35 1.57
N MET A 180 21.22 -5.09 2.65
CA MET A 180 22.39 -5.96 2.81
C MET A 180 22.09 -7.44 2.46
N ASN A 181 21.03 -7.68 1.70
CA ASN A 181 20.64 -9.01 1.19
C ASN A 181 20.37 -10.06 2.27
N LYS A 182 19.87 -9.65 3.44
CA LYS A 182 19.41 -10.62 4.44
C LYS A 182 18.05 -11.18 4.02
N GLU A 183 17.99 -12.48 3.76
CA GLU A 183 16.86 -13.15 3.10
C GLU A 183 15.49 -12.85 3.72
N ILE A 184 15.34 -13.07 5.04
CA ILE A 184 14.07 -12.77 5.73
C ILE A 184 13.70 -11.29 5.65
N ALA A 185 14.69 -10.39 5.72
CA ALA A 185 14.43 -8.96 5.63
C ALA A 185 14.01 -8.56 4.20
N GLN A 186 14.63 -9.14 3.17
CA GLN A 186 14.21 -8.95 1.78
C GLN A 186 12.81 -9.50 1.51
N LYS A 187 12.47 -10.65 2.08
CA LYS A 187 11.12 -11.22 2.00
C LYS A 187 10.08 -10.25 2.56
N LEU A 188 10.27 -9.77 3.79
CA LEU A 188 9.33 -8.84 4.43
C LEU A 188 9.34 -7.47 3.74
N TYR A 189 10.49 -6.99 3.26
CA TYR A 189 10.57 -5.79 2.43
C TYR A 189 9.72 -5.91 1.17
N ARG A 190 9.86 -7.02 0.42
CA ARG A 190 9.06 -7.29 -0.79
C ARG A 190 7.57 -7.39 -0.48
N TYR A 191 7.20 -7.90 0.70
CA TYR A 191 5.82 -7.88 1.16
C TYR A 191 5.28 -6.44 1.23
N PHE A 192 5.94 -5.54 1.96
CA PHE A 192 5.48 -4.15 2.05
C PHE A 192 5.54 -3.40 0.71
N MET A 193 6.52 -3.72 -0.15
CA MET A 193 6.68 -3.09 -1.46
C MET A 193 5.58 -3.51 -2.44
N ASN A 194 5.24 -4.80 -2.47
CA ASN A 194 4.44 -5.38 -3.55
C ASN A 194 3.03 -5.77 -3.14
N GLN A 195 2.81 -6.12 -1.87
CA GLN A 195 1.54 -6.63 -1.35
C GLN A 195 0.71 -5.55 -0.65
N PHE A 196 1.31 -4.41 -0.31
CA PHE A 196 0.62 -3.36 0.42
C PHE A 196 0.70 -2.02 -0.31
N LEU A 197 -0.39 -1.65 -0.98
CA LEU A 197 -0.45 -0.53 -1.90
C LEU A 197 -1.06 0.70 -1.21
N LEU A 198 -0.33 1.80 -1.25
CA LEU A 198 -0.69 3.07 -0.62
C LEU A 198 -1.27 3.99 -1.70
N GLY A 199 -2.59 3.92 -1.89
CA GLY A 199 -3.30 4.64 -2.94
C GLY A 199 -3.21 3.99 -4.31
N LEU A 200 -3.71 4.73 -5.29
CA LEU A 200 -3.85 4.33 -6.70
C LEU A 200 -2.65 4.73 -7.58
N VAL A 201 -1.59 5.30 -6.99
CA VAL A 201 -0.51 5.95 -7.75
C VAL A 201 0.57 4.97 -8.18
N ASN A 202 1.10 5.20 -9.40
CA ASN A 202 2.22 4.55 -10.08
C ASN A 202 2.07 3.05 -10.36
N VAL A 203 1.63 2.76 -11.58
CA VAL A 203 1.74 1.43 -12.20
C VAL A 203 2.82 1.55 -13.28
N ASN A 204 3.81 0.65 -13.28
CA ASN A 204 4.80 0.60 -14.36
C ASN A 204 4.12 0.14 -15.66
N ASP A 205 4.50 0.69 -16.81
CA ASP A 205 3.94 0.39 -18.13
C ASP A 205 3.84 -1.12 -18.41
N MET A 206 4.84 -1.92 -18.05
CA MET A 206 4.77 -3.38 -18.21
C MET A 206 3.60 -4.02 -17.43
N MET A 207 3.34 -3.52 -16.24
CA MET A 207 2.27 -3.99 -15.38
C MET A 207 0.90 -3.50 -15.87
N ILE A 208 0.83 -2.29 -16.44
CA ILE A 208 -0.36 -1.79 -17.12
C ILE A 208 -0.70 -2.67 -18.32
N LEU A 209 0.30 -3.00 -19.15
CA LEU A 209 0.09 -3.83 -20.34
C LEU A 209 -0.33 -5.26 -20.01
N ASP A 210 0.34 -5.92 -19.04
CA ASP A 210 -0.04 -7.26 -18.58
C ASP A 210 -1.46 -7.26 -18.00
N GLY A 211 -1.75 -6.29 -17.12
CA GLY A 211 -3.06 -6.13 -16.51
C GLY A 211 -4.15 -5.90 -17.56
N PHE A 212 -3.93 -4.98 -18.49
CA PHE A 212 -4.87 -4.70 -19.57
C PHE A 212 -5.12 -5.93 -20.44
N ASN A 213 -4.07 -6.58 -20.95
CA ASN A 213 -4.22 -7.74 -21.82
C ASN A 213 -4.89 -8.93 -21.12
N THR A 214 -4.63 -9.11 -19.82
CA THR A 214 -5.24 -10.19 -19.04
C THR A 214 -6.74 -9.94 -18.79
N TYR A 215 -7.14 -8.67 -18.61
CA TYR A 215 -8.44 -8.31 -18.06
C TYR A 215 -9.27 -7.38 -18.95
N LYS A 216 -8.95 -7.28 -20.24
CA LYS A 216 -9.60 -6.39 -21.20
C LYS A 216 -11.14 -6.47 -21.11
N ASP A 217 -11.70 -7.67 -21.09
CA ASP A 217 -13.16 -7.87 -21.04
C ASP A 217 -13.77 -7.35 -19.73
N VAL A 218 -13.09 -7.54 -18.60
CA VAL A 218 -13.54 -7.03 -17.29
C VAL A 218 -13.46 -5.50 -17.26
N ILE A 219 -12.40 -4.92 -17.83
CA ILE A 219 -12.23 -3.47 -17.95
C ILE A 219 -13.36 -2.88 -18.81
N LEU A 220 -13.64 -3.46 -19.97
CA LEU A 220 -14.73 -3.03 -20.85
C LEU A 220 -16.09 -3.15 -20.15
N LYS A 221 -16.34 -4.23 -19.42
CA LYS A 221 -17.58 -4.40 -18.65
C LYS A 221 -17.71 -3.35 -17.53
N ALA A 222 -16.62 -3.05 -16.83
CA ALA A 222 -16.62 -2.04 -15.78
C ALA A 222 -16.86 -0.64 -16.33
N LEU A 223 -16.25 -0.32 -17.48
CA LEU A 223 -16.50 0.92 -18.23
C LEU A 223 -17.98 1.04 -18.63
N GLU A 224 -18.57 -0.04 -19.17
CA GLU A 224 -20.00 -0.09 -19.51
C GLU A 224 -20.91 0.13 -18.28
N VAL A 225 -20.62 -0.51 -17.14
CA VAL A 225 -21.39 -0.32 -15.88
C VAL A 225 -21.31 1.11 -15.35
N CYS A 226 -20.19 1.78 -15.61
CA CYS A 226 -19.97 3.18 -15.30
C CYS A 226 -20.57 4.15 -16.35
N ASP A 227 -21.49 3.66 -17.20
CA ASP A 227 -22.20 4.41 -18.23
C ASP A 227 -21.28 5.07 -19.29
N THR A 228 -20.07 4.53 -19.52
CA THR A 228 -19.27 4.96 -20.67
C THR A 228 -19.80 4.35 -21.96
N ASP A 229 -19.58 5.03 -23.09
CA ASP A 229 -19.94 4.53 -24.42
C ASP A 229 -18.79 3.78 -25.11
N ILE A 230 -17.68 3.54 -24.41
CA ILE A 230 -16.52 2.78 -24.90
C ILE A 230 -16.94 1.32 -25.07
N THR A 231 -16.76 0.81 -26.28
CA THR A 231 -17.05 -0.58 -26.65
C THR A 231 -15.79 -1.42 -26.87
N ASP A 232 -14.65 -0.79 -27.15
CA ASP A 232 -13.38 -1.50 -27.27
C ASP A 232 -12.19 -0.61 -26.93
N ILE A 233 -11.06 -1.23 -26.58
CA ILE A 233 -9.77 -0.57 -26.33
C ILE A 233 -8.66 -1.37 -27.02
N GLU A 234 -7.82 -0.68 -27.78
CA GLU A 234 -6.57 -1.19 -28.32
C GLU A 234 -5.37 -0.57 -27.60
N VAL A 235 -4.29 -1.32 -27.47
CA VAL A 235 -3.02 -0.83 -26.95
C VAL A 235 -1.93 -1.03 -27.99
N ARG A 236 -1.10 0.00 -28.19
CA ARG A 236 0.07 -0.05 -29.08
C ARG A 236 1.30 0.48 -28.36
N LYS A 237 2.47 -0.04 -28.73
CA LYS A 237 3.77 0.52 -28.33
C LYS A 237 4.21 1.50 -29.41
N GLU A 238 4.47 2.74 -29.02
CA GLU A 238 5.01 3.77 -29.90
C GLU A 238 6.35 4.26 -29.36
N GLN A 239 7.28 4.58 -30.27
CA GLN A 239 8.56 5.16 -29.88
C GLN A 239 8.48 6.68 -29.96
N ILE A 240 8.68 7.34 -28.82
CA ILE A 240 8.72 8.80 -28.76
C ILE A 240 10.11 9.28 -28.31
N PRO A 241 10.61 10.40 -28.84
CA PRO A 241 11.84 11.01 -28.36
C PRO A 241 11.63 11.63 -26.99
N ALA A 242 12.32 11.11 -25.96
CA ALA A 242 12.32 11.66 -24.62
C ALA A 242 13.67 12.29 -24.28
N PRO A 243 13.69 13.45 -23.59
CA PRO A 243 14.92 14.08 -23.15
C PRO A 243 15.58 13.26 -22.04
N VAL A 244 16.89 13.01 -22.18
CA VAL A 244 17.71 12.33 -21.20
C VAL A 244 18.86 13.25 -20.81
N MET A 245 18.92 13.56 -19.53
CA MET A 245 20.02 14.36 -18.95
C MET A 245 21.19 13.42 -18.66
N VAL A 246 22.29 13.60 -19.37
CA VAL A 246 23.51 12.81 -19.14
C VAL A 246 24.35 13.53 -18.09
N PRO A 247 24.60 12.94 -16.91
CA PRO A 247 25.42 13.58 -15.88
C PRO A 247 26.81 13.92 -16.43
N GLY A 248 27.18 15.21 -16.40
CA GLY A 248 28.48 15.70 -16.90
C GLY A 248 28.48 16.29 -18.31
N GLN A 249 27.37 16.22 -19.05
CA GLN A 249 27.17 16.98 -20.29
C GLN A 249 26.02 17.98 -20.09
N GLY A 250 26.26 19.25 -20.44
CA GLY A 250 25.28 20.34 -20.31
C GLY A 250 24.17 20.32 -21.36
N ASP A 251 24.23 19.39 -22.32
CA ASP A 251 23.28 19.29 -23.42
C ASP A 251 22.19 18.24 -23.17
N VAL A 252 20.96 18.58 -23.58
CA VAL A 252 19.81 17.67 -23.54
C VAL A 252 19.91 16.72 -24.73
N SER A 253 20.24 15.46 -24.45
CA SER A 253 20.18 14.39 -25.46
C SER A 253 18.76 13.82 -25.56
N PHE A 254 18.34 13.33 -26.72
CA PHE A 254 17.07 12.64 -26.88
C PHE A 254 17.30 11.15 -27.10
N LYS A 255 16.54 10.30 -26.41
CA LYS A 255 16.48 8.86 -26.68
C LYS A 255 15.06 8.47 -27.04
N LEU A 256 14.93 7.55 -28.00
CA LEU A 256 13.66 6.90 -28.26
C LEU A 256 13.32 6.00 -27.07
N VAL A 257 12.14 6.22 -26.52
CA VAL A 257 11.57 5.40 -25.45
C VAL A 257 10.26 4.81 -25.93
N ASP A 258 10.03 3.54 -25.61
CA ASP A 258 8.75 2.90 -25.86
C ASP A 258 7.72 3.44 -24.87
N VAL A 259 6.57 3.88 -25.39
CA VAL A 259 5.42 4.35 -24.61
C VAL A 259 4.18 3.60 -25.05
N LEU A 260 3.33 3.25 -24.08
CA LEU A 260 2.04 2.62 -24.36
C LEU A 260 1.01 3.67 -24.74
N LYS A 261 0.35 3.46 -25.87
CA LYS A 261 -0.77 4.27 -26.35
C LYS A 261 -2.03 3.44 -26.38
N PHE A 262 -3.00 3.84 -25.57
CA PHE A 262 -4.34 3.26 -25.56
C PHE A 262 -5.26 4.04 -26.47
N LYS A 263 -6.02 3.31 -27.30
CA LYS A 263 -6.99 3.86 -28.23
C LYS A 263 -8.37 3.29 -27.94
N THR A 264 -9.38 4.14 -27.81
CA THR A 264 -10.75 3.75 -27.48
C THR A 264 -11.65 3.80 -28.71
N PHE A 265 -12.68 2.95 -28.71
CA PHE A 265 -13.72 2.88 -29.74
C PHE A 265 -15.09 3.01 -29.08
N HIS A 266 -16.02 3.73 -29.71
CA HIS A 266 -17.29 4.11 -29.06
C HIS A 266 -18.50 3.53 -29.78
N ARG A 267 -19.59 3.32 -29.03
CA ARG A 267 -20.84 2.73 -29.51
C ARG A 267 -21.40 3.45 -30.75
N ASN A 268 -21.32 4.77 -30.76
CA ASN A 268 -21.87 5.61 -31.83
C ASN A 268 -21.00 5.65 -33.09
N ASN A 269 -19.71 5.32 -32.98
CA ASN A 269 -18.80 5.26 -34.12
C ASN A 269 -17.64 4.31 -33.84
N LYS A 270 -17.76 3.07 -34.32
CA LYS A 270 -16.79 1.99 -34.08
C LYS A 270 -15.55 2.05 -34.97
N ASP A 271 -15.55 2.90 -36.00
CA ASP A 271 -14.43 3.01 -36.96
C ASP A 271 -13.50 4.18 -36.63
N VAL A 272 -13.89 5.05 -35.68
CA VAL A 272 -13.10 6.20 -35.23
C VAL A 272 -12.41 5.86 -33.91
N MET A 273 -11.09 6.01 -33.91
CA MET A 273 -10.24 5.79 -32.75
C MET A 273 -10.00 7.10 -32.02
N PHE A 274 -10.10 7.09 -30.70
CA PHE A 274 -9.75 8.22 -29.84
C PHE A 274 -8.53 7.86 -29.00
N ASP A 275 -7.61 8.81 -28.79
CA ASP A 275 -6.49 8.66 -27.87
C ASP A 275 -6.97 8.77 -26.42
N LEU A 276 -6.81 7.69 -25.64
CA LEU A 276 -7.27 7.65 -24.25
C LEU A 276 -6.66 8.78 -23.43
N ASP A 277 -5.39 9.15 -23.65
CA ASP A 277 -4.72 10.15 -22.81
C ASP A 277 -5.07 11.59 -23.19
N LEU A 278 -5.38 11.83 -24.48
CA LEU A 278 -5.57 13.18 -25.03
C LEU A 278 -7.02 13.56 -25.26
N GLU A 279 -7.85 12.64 -25.74
CA GLU A 279 -9.20 12.93 -26.24
C GLU A 279 -10.30 12.53 -25.25
N GLU A 280 -10.04 11.56 -24.38
CA GLU A 280 -11.01 11.10 -23.40
C GLU A 280 -11.16 12.04 -22.21
N SER A 281 -12.36 12.00 -21.62
CA SER A 281 -12.64 12.75 -20.41
C SER A 281 -11.65 12.39 -19.29
N SER A 282 -11.38 13.35 -18.40
CA SER A 282 -10.53 13.09 -17.23
C SER A 282 -11.11 11.98 -16.34
N GLY A 283 -12.43 11.87 -16.26
CA GLY A 283 -13.15 10.83 -15.52
C GLY A 283 -12.90 9.43 -16.10
N THR A 284 -13.02 9.28 -17.42
CA THR A 284 -12.74 8.03 -18.13
C THR A 284 -11.29 7.58 -17.94
N ARG A 285 -10.33 8.50 -18.11
CA ARG A 285 -8.90 8.24 -17.89
C ARG A 285 -8.62 7.75 -16.48
N LYS A 286 -9.16 8.44 -15.48
CA LYS A 286 -9.01 8.08 -14.06
C LYS A 286 -9.64 6.72 -13.78
N LEU A 287 -10.84 6.44 -14.31
CA LEU A 287 -11.51 5.16 -14.17
C LEU A 287 -10.67 4.02 -14.76
N PHE A 288 -10.16 4.16 -15.98
CA PHE A 288 -9.31 3.14 -16.60
C PHE A 288 -8.06 2.83 -15.77
N GLN A 289 -7.36 3.86 -15.28
CA GLN A 289 -6.19 3.71 -14.41
C GLN A 289 -6.54 2.98 -13.10
N ILE A 290 -7.68 3.32 -12.50
CA ILE A 290 -8.18 2.66 -11.29
C ILE A 290 -8.47 1.18 -11.52
N LEU A 291 -9.14 0.85 -12.62
CA LEU A 291 -9.51 -0.53 -12.95
C LEU A 291 -8.27 -1.41 -13.12
N ILE A 292 -7.28 -0.96 -13.89
CA ILE A 292 -6.03 -1.71 -14.08
C ILE A 292 -5.35 -2.01 -12.74
N ARG A 293 -5.32 -1.02 -11.84
CA ARG A 293 -4.73 -1.18 -10.51
C ARG A 293 -5.50 -2.17 -9.65
N LEU A 294 -6.82 -2.11 -9.65
CA LEU A 294 -7.66 -2.99 -8.85
C LEU A 294 -7.62 -4.44 -9.30
N LEU A 295 -7.52 -4.66 -10.60
CA LEU A 295 -7.36 -5.99 -11.16
C LEU A 295 -6.04 -6.61 -10.72
N ASP A 296 -4.96 -5.84 -10.67
CA ASP A 296 -3.70 -6.29 -10.05
C ASP A 296 -3.88 -6.60 -8.56
N VAL A 297 -4.57 -5.73 -7.81
CA VAL A 297 -4.86 -5.95 -6.38
C VAL A 297 -5.54 -7.30 -6.19
N VAL A 298 -6.56 -7.59 -7.00
CA VAL A 298 -7.36 -8.79 -6.86
C VAL A 298 -6.70 -10.06 -7.38
N LYS A 299 -6.02 -9.99 -8.52
CA LYS A 299 -5.19 -11.10 -9.05
C LYS A 299 -4.16 -11.56 -8.02
N ASN A 300 -3.49 -10.60 -7.40
CA ASN A 300 -2.32 -10.85 -6.59
C ASN A 300 -2.60 -10.83 -5.08
N ARG A 301 -3.88 -10.79 -4.67
CA ARG A 301 -4.32 -10.83 -3.27
C ARG A 301 -3.67 -9.73 -2.42
N LYS A 302 -3.56 -8.53 -2.98
CA LYS A 302 -2.91 -7.38 -2.34
C LYS A 302 -3.86 -6.67 -1.39
N SER A 303 -3.28 -5.94 -0.46
CA SER A 303 -3.98 -5.00 0.41
C SER A 303 -3.80 -3.59 -0.17
N ILE A 304 -4.87 -2.83 -0.36
CA ILE A 304 -4.85 -1.45 -0.87
C ILE A 304 -5.48 -0.48 0.12
N MET A 305 -4.92 0.71 0.21
CA MET A 305 -5.45 1.81 1.02
C MET A 305 -5.90 2.97 0.14
N MET A 306 -7.08 3.53 0.40
CA MET A 306 -7.63 4.65 -0.36
C MET A 306 -8.13 5.75 0.59
N ASP A 307 -7.60 6.97 0.45
CA ASP A 307 -8.15 8.13 1.14
C ASP A 307 -9.22 8.76 0.26
N GLU A 308 -10.28 9.30 0.87
CA GLU A 308 -11.33 10.03 0.16
C GLU A 308 -11.91 9.19 -1.00
N PHE A 309 -12.26 7.95 -0.70
CA PHE A 309 -12.60 6.91 -1.66
C PHE A 309 -13.82 7.27 -2.52
N ASP A 310 -14.76 8.02 -1.97
CA ASP A 310 -15.95 8.53 -2.62
C ASP A 310 -15.68 9.79 -3.48
N LEU A 311 -14.59 10.52 -3.22
CA LEU A 311 -14.32 11.81 -3.85
C LEU A 311 -13.81 11.69 -5.28
N GLY A 312 -14.69 12.05 -6.21
CA GLY A 312 -14.39 12.06 -7.64
C GLY A 312 -14.40 10.67 -8.28
N LEU A 313 -15.03 9.69 -7.63
CA LEU A 313 -15.49 8.45 -8.26
C LEU A 313 -17.00 8.56 -8.53
N HIS A 314 -17.47 8.05 -9.66
CA HIS A 314 -18.89 7.85 -9.89
C HIS A 314 -19.40 6.85 -8.84
N THR A 315 -20.56 7.05 -8.20
CA THR A 315 -21.03 6.18 -7.09
C THR A 315 -21.01 4.69 -7.45
N ARG A 316 -21.37 4.35 -8.69
CA ARG A 316 -21.33 2.96 -9.21
C ARG A 316 -19.92 2.36 -9.23
N LEU A 317 -18.89 3.19 -9.38
CA LEU A 317 -17.51 2.73 -9.34
C LEU A 317 -17.14 2.31 -7.92
N ALA A 318 -17.50 3.07 -6.89
CA ALA A 318 -17.22 2.70 -5.51
C ALA A 318 -17.82 1.33 -5.15
N ASP A 319 -19.09 1.10 -5.53
CA ASP A 319 -19.77 -0.19 -5.36
C ASP A 319 -19.05 -1.30 -6.12
N PHE A 320 -18.72 -1.07 -7.39
CA PHE A 320 -17.99 -2.05 -8.21
C PHE A 320 -16.63 -2.43 -7.60
N ILE A 321 -15.89 -1.47 -7.04
CA ILE A 321 -14.60 -1.73 -6.38
C ILE A 321 -14.80 -2.61 -5.15
N LEU A 322 -15.81 -2.32 -4.33
CA LEU A 322 -16.14 -3.11 -3.15
C LEU A 322 -16.52 -4.54 -3.54
N ASP A 323 -17.40 -4.70 -4.52
CA ASP A 323 -17.81 -6.00 -5.06
C ASP A 323 -16.60 -6.80 -5.57
N LEU A 324 -15.69 -6.15 -6.28
CA LEU A 324 -14.49 -6.79 -6.84
C LEU A 324 -13.55 -7.26 -5.71
N ILE A 325 -13.35 -6.45 -4.66
CA ILE A 325 -12.58 -6.85 -3.48
C ILE A 325 -13.26 -8.00 -2.72
N HIS A 326 -14.58 -7.94 -2.54
CA HIS A 326 -15.36 -8.97 -1.86
C HIS A 326 -15.42 -10.28 -2.62
N ALA A 327 -15.40 -10.24 -3.96
CA ALA A 327 -15.30 -11.40 -4.83
C ALA A 327 -13.89 -12.01 -4.84
N SER A 328 -12.86 -11.26 -4.41
CA SER A 328 -11.48 -11.75 -4.42
C SER A 328 -11.22 -12.81 -3.35
N ASP A 329 -10.24 -13.68 -3.61
CA ASP A 329 -9.84 -14.76 -2.68
C ASP A 329 -9.15 -14.27 -1.39
N GLY A 330 -8.60 -13.05 -1.38
CA GLY A 330 -7.70 -12.63 -0.30
C GLY A 330 -7.24 -11.19 -0.33
N SER A 331 -7.86 -10.33 -1.14
CA SER A 331 -7.48 -8.91 -1.20
C SER A 331 -8.12 -8.14 -0.08
N GLN A 332 -7.47 -7.05 0.33
CA GLN A 332 -8.00 -6.19 1.38
C GLN A 332 -8.08 -4.74 0.94
N LEU A 333 -9.09 -4.03 1.42
CA LEU A 333 -9.28 -2.60 1.22
C LEU A 333 -9.44 -1.90 2.57
N LEU A 334 -8.56 -0.93 2.86
CA LEU A 334 -8.85 0.10 3.87
C LEU A 334 -9.21 1.38 3.13
N PHE A 335 -10.35 1.97 3.45
CA PHE A 335 -10.72 3.23 2.84
C PHE A 335 -11.25 4.26 3.84
N SER A 336 -11.15 5.54 3.49
CA SER A 336 -11.86 6.61 4.18
C SER A 336 -12.93 7.20 3.26
N SER A 337 -14.06 7.62 3.83
CA SER A 337 -15.16 8.25 3.11
C SER A 337 -15.88 9.26 4.00
N VAL A 338 -16.52 10.26 3.40
CA VAL A 338 -17.40 11.19 4.12
C VAL A 338 -18.80 10.60 4.24
N HIS A 339 -19.22 9.81 3.26
CA HIS A 339 -20.51 9.17 3.20
C HIS A 339 -20.43 7.68 3.59
N PRO A 340 -21.30 7.19 4.48
CA PRO A 340 -21.33 5.80 4.94
C PRO A 340 -21.73 4.79 3.88
#